data_AF-A0A413RUX2-F1
#
_entry.id   AF-A0A413RUX2-F1
#
_cell.length_a   1.000
_cell.length_b   1.000
_cell.length_c   1.000
_cell.angle_alpha   90.00
_cell.angle_beta   90.00
_cell.angle_gamma   90.00
#
_symmetry.space_group_name_H-M   'P 1'
#
loop_
_entity.id
_entity.type
_entity.pdbx_description
1 polymer ?
#
loop_
_entity_poly.entity_id
_entity_poly.type
_entity_poly.pdbx_seq_one_letter_code
_entity_poly.pdbx_strand_id
1 'polypeptide(L)'
;MDCIKIRQLEIFAYHGCNEDEKINGQKFYVDANLYTDVRTPGLNDDLEDTVNYAKACKFINKFMTENRFDLIEAVAEQTTRGLLKEFPKIKAIDFTINKPNAPIKLPFGNVAVSISRKWNKAYLSIGSNIGDKEGYLNQAIDSLYDDENCRVLAVSKFIETEPYGPVEQDNFLNGCVEIETLYEPKELLATVNRIEAEANRTREIHWGPRTLDIDIVLYNNDIVNEKDLLIPHVEMHKRLFVLEPLKQIAPYAVHPILNKTVSQMLEELQPDNKCAGCGGCSMKQMSEQ
;
A
#
# COMPACT_ATOMS: atom_id res chain seq x y z
N MET A 1 -13.29 -13.97 -7.27
CA MET A 1 -13.62 -12.56 -7.56
C MET A 1 -13.94 -12.49 -9.03
N ASP A 2 -15.03 -11.85 -9.42
CA ASP A 2 -15.43 -11.75 -10.82
C ASP A 2 -14.52 -10.79 -11.59
N CYS A 3 -14.44 -10.93 -12.91
CA CYS A 3 -13.60 -10.09 -13.75
C CYS A 3 -14.10 -9.94 -15.18
N ILE A 4 -13.73 -8.82 -15.81
CA ILE A 4 -13.85 -8.60 -17.25
C ILE A 4 -12.54 -9.05 -17.90
N LYS A 5 -12.62 -9.83 -18.99
CA LYS A 5 -11.45 -10.40 -19.66
C LYS A 5 -11.25 -9.76 -21.04
N ILE A 6 -10.10 -9.14 -21.24
CA ILE A 6 -9.60 -8.69 -22.53
C ILE A 6 -8.59 -9.73 -23.02
N ARG A 7 -8.72 -10.17 -24.27
CA ARG A 7 -7.87 -11.22 -24.85
C ARG A 7 -7.34 -10.82 -26.20
N GLN A 8 -6.05 -11.08 -26.41
CA GLN A 8 -5.34 -10.91 -27.67
C GLN A 8 -5.55 -9.51 -28.27
N LEU A 9 -5.52 -8.48 -27.43
CA LEU A 9 -5.57 -7.09 -27.90
C LEU A 9 -4.27 -6.79 -28.66
N GLU A 10 -4.38 -6.73 -29.99
CA GLU A 10 -3.25 -6.46 -30.88
C GLU A 10 -2.87 -4.97 -30.82
N ILE A 11 -1.59 -4.70 -30.57
CA ILE A 11 -1.04 -3.35 -30.47
C ILE A 11 0.29 -3.32 -31.23
N PHE A 12 0.45 -2.34 -32.13
CA PHE A 12 1.73 -2.08 -32.78
C PHE A 12 2.49 -0.99 -32.03
N ALA A 13 3.66 -1.31 -31.49
CA ALA A 13 4.43 -0.40 -30.65
C ALA A 13 5.95 -0.56 -30.85
N TYR A 14 6.71 0.34 -30.23
CA TYR A 14 8.16 0.48 -30.42
C TYR A 14 8.95 0.13 -29.13
N HIS A 15 8.61 -1.00 -28.51
CA HIS A 15 9.29 -1.50 -27.31
C HIS A 15 10.36 -2.53 -27.66
N GLY A 16 11.46 -2.54 -26.91
CA GLY A 16 12.58 -3.46 -27.09
C GLY A 16 13.93 -2.81 -26.82
N CYS A 17 14.92 -3.62 -26.47
CA CYS A 17 16.26 -3.15 -26.14
C CYS A 17 17.05 -2.77 -27.40
N ASN A 18 16.83 -3.48 -28.52
CA ASN A 18 17.56 -3.26 -29.76
C ASN A 18 17.06 -2.01 -30.50
N GLU A 19 17.98 -1.25 -31.11
CA GLU A 19 17.63 -0.04 -31.87
C GLU A 19 16.67 -0.34 -33.04
N ASP A 20 16.85 -1.48 -33.71
CA ASP A 20 15.97 -1.91 -34.80
C ASP A 20 14.51 -2.09 -34.36
N GLU A 21 14.27 -2.55 -33.13
CA GLU A 21 12.92 -2.71 -32.57
C GLU A 21 12.27 -1.35 -32.30
N LYS A 22 13.08 -0.36 -31.91
CA LYS A 22 12.62 1.01 -31.64
C LYS A 22 12.35 1.82 -32.92
N ILE A 23 12.95 1.43 -34.04
CA ILE A 23 12.76 2.06 -35.35
C ILE A 23 11.60 1.40 -36.09
N ASN A 24 11.65 0.07 -36.24
CA ASN A 24 10.70 -0.65 -37.08
C ASN A 24 9.39 -0.98 -36.36
N GLY A 25 9.42 -1.06 -35.02
CA GLY A 25 8.28 -1.49 -34.22
C GLY A 25 7.93 -2.97 -34.45
N GLN A 26 7.01 -3.47 -33.65
CA GLN A 26 6.47 -4.82 -33.80
C GLN A 26 5.07 -4.93 -33.20
N LYS A 27 4.38 -6.03 -33.51
CA LYS A 27 3.10 -6.37 -32.88
C LYS A 27 3.31 -7.01 -31.51
N PHE A 28 2.54 -6.54 -30.55
CA PHE A 28 2.37 -7.10 -29.21
C PHE A 28 0.91 -7.53 -29.04
N TYR A 29 0.68 -8.53 -28.19
CA TYR A 29 -0.68 -8.98 -27.84
C TYR A 29 -0.87 -8.90 -26.33
N VAL A 30 -1.91 -8.19 -25.91
CA VAL A 30 -2.22 -8.00 -24.49
C VAL A 30 -3.43 -8.83 -24.08
N ASP A 31 -3.29 -9.53 -22.96
CA ASP A 31 -4.39 -10.11 -22.21
C ASP A 31 -4.51 -9.37 -20.86
N ALA A 32 -5.72 -9.04 -20.44
CA ALA A 32 -5.96 -8.41 -19.14
C ALA A 32 -7.21 -8.98 -18.46
N ASN A 33 -7.08 -9.40 -17.20
CA ASN A 33 -8.20 -9.69 -16.31
C ASN A 33 -8.42 -8.48 -15.40
N LEU A 34 -9.51 -7.75 -15.60
CA LEU A 34 -9.87 -6.60 -14.76
C LEU A 34 -10.84 -7.07 -13.67
N TYR A 35 -10.34 -7.29 -12.45
CA TYR A 35 -11.17 -7.72 -11.32
C TYR A 35 -12.01 -6.55 -10.81
N THR A 36 -13.32 -6.72 -10.85
CA THR A 36 -14.30 -5.67 -10.50
C THR A 36 -15.63 -6.30 -10.10
N ASP A 37 -16.54 -5.50 -9.56
CA ASP A 37 -17.90 -5.97 -9.32
C ASP A 37 -18.69 -6.02 -10.62
N VAL A 38 -19.11 -7.22 -11.03
CA VAL A 38 -19.98 -7.43 -12.21
C VAL A 38 -21.42 -7.74 -11.81
N ARG A 39 -21.68 -7.97 -10.52
CA ARG A 39 -23.01 -8.34 -10.03
C ARG A 39 -23.92 -7.13 -10.00
N THR A 40 -23.47 -6.02 -9.44
CA THR A 40 -24.27 -4.79 -9.35
C THR A 40 -24.66 -4.28 -10.75
N PRO A 41 -23.73 -4.11 -11.71
CA PRO A 41 -24.10 -3.74 -13.08
C PRO A 41 -24.97 -4.80 -13.76
N GLY A 42 -24.75 -6.09 -13.49
CA GLY A 42 -25.56 -7.18 -14.06
C GLY A 42 -27.00 -7.22 -13.56
N LEU A 43 -27.28 -6.63 -12.39
CA LEU A 43 -28.64 -6.47 -11.85
C LEU A 43 -29.30 -5.17 -12.33
N ASN A 44 -28.52 -4.09 -12.38
CA ASN A 44 -29.03 -2.75 -12.68
C ASN A 44 -29.09 -2.44 -14.18
N ASP A 45 -28.32 -3.16 -15.00
CA ASP A 45 -28.10 -2.88 -16.43
C ASP A 45 -27.67 -1.43 -16.71
N ASP A 46 -26.82 -0.88 -15.83
CA ASP A 46 -26.31 0.49 -15.93
C ASP A 46 -24.83 0.50 -16.35
N LEU A 47 -24.52 1.26 -17.40
CA LEU A 47 -23.18 1.45 -17.91
C LEU A 47 -22.30 2.28 -16.98
N GLU A 48 -22.89 3.13 -16.15
CA GLU A 48 -22.15 3.90 -15.15
C GLU A 48 -21.65 3.01 -14.03
N ASP A 49 -22.32 1.90 -13.74
CA ASP A 49 -21.99 0.99 -12.66
C ASP A 49 -20.79 0.08 -12.97
N THR A 50 -20.45 -0.14 -14.25
CA THR A 50 -19.40 -1.08 -14.67
C THR A 50 -18.09 -0.42 -15.10
N VAL A 51 -17.03 -1.23 -15.23
CA VAL A 51 -15.79 -0.81 -15.91
C VAL A 51 -16.03 -0.81 -17.42
N ASN A 52 -15.84 0.36 -18.05
CA ASN A 52 -15.95 0.47 -19.50
C ASN A 52 -14.74 -0.16 -20.20
N TYR A 53 -14.87 -1.42 -20.61
CA TYR A 53 -13.81 -2.18 -21.28
C TYR A 53 -13.33 -1.53 -22.59
N ALA A 54 -14.20 -0.79 -23.31
CA ALA A 54 -13.79 -0.09 -24.52
C ALA A 54 -12.84 1.08 -24.20
N LYS A 55 -13.09 1.82 -23.12
CA LYS A 55 -12.16 2.85 -22.61
C LYS A 55 -10.87 2.21 -22.09
N ALA A 56 -10.93 1.08 -21.39
CA ALA A 56 -9.75 0.35 -20.93
C ALA A 56 -8.86 -0.11 -22.11
N CYS A 57 -9.44 -0.72 -23.15
CA CYS A 57 -8.68 -1.09 -24.36
C CYS A 57 -8.05 0.12 -25.05
N LYS A 58 -8.78 1.24 -25.16
CA LYS A 58 -8.24 2.50 -25.71
C LYS A 58 -7.08 3.03 -24.88
N PHE A 59 -7.18 2.97 -23.55
CA PHE A 59 -6.11 3.37 -22.64
C PHE A 59 -4.86 2.51 -22.85
N ILE A 60 -4.99 1.18 -22.84
CA ILE A 60 -3.85 0.26 -23.05
C ILE A 60 -3.16 0.57 -24.38
N ASN A 61 -3.94 0.66 -25.47
CA ASN A 61 -3.40 0.97 -26.78
C ASN A 61 -2.67 2.31 -26.79
N LYS A 62 -3.33 3.38 -26.32
CA LYS A 62 -2.74 4.73 -26.26
C LYS A 62 -1.44 4.72 -25.47
N PHE A 63 -1.46 4.19 -24.25
CA PHE A 63 -0.31 4.16 -23.34
C PHE A 63 0.88 3.43 -23.97
N MET A 64 0.66 2.24 -24.56
CA MET A 64 1.73 1.48 -25.20
C MET A 64 2.25 2.13 -26.48
N THR A 65 1.42 2.87 -27.22
CA THR A 65 1.85 3.55 -28.46
C THR A 65 2.58 4.86 -28.22
N GLU A 66 2.22 5.61 -27.17
CA GLU A 66 2.81 6.91 -26.85
C GLU A 66 4.09 6.80 -26.03
N ASN A 67 4.27 5.70 -25.29
CA ASN A 67 5.47 5.44 -24.50
C ASN A 67 6.42 4.47 -25.19
N ARG A 68 7.71 4.59 -24.87
CA ARG A 68 8.75 3.68 -25.35
C ARG A 68 9.53 3.14 -24.17
N PHE A 69 9.74 1.83 -24.17
CA PHE A 69 10.39 1.12 -23.08
C PHE A 69 11.32 0.07 -23.67
N ASP A 70 12.45 -0.15 -23.01
CA ASP A 70 13.42 -1.17 -23.42
C ASP A 70 12.96 -2.58 -23.05
N LEU A 71 12.23 -2.68 -21.93
CA LEU A 71 11.78 -3.92 -21.30
C LEU A 71 10.26 -4.05 -21.40
N ILE A 72 9.77 -5.24 -21.76
CA ILE A 72 8.32 -5.51 -21.77
C ILE A 72 7.76 -5.63 -20.35
N GLU A 73 8.62 -5.89 -19.37
CA GLU A 73 8.37 -5.78 -17.93
C GLU A 73 7.95 -4.36 -17.55
N ALA A 74 8.69 -3.36 -18.02
CA ALA A 74 8.37 -1.96 -17.77
C ALA A 74 7.05 -1.55 -18.45
N VAL A 75 6.79 -2.05 -19.67
CA VAL A 75 5.49 -1.84 -20.34
C VAL A 75 4.35 -2.40 -19.49
N ALA A 76 4.48 -3.66 -19.04
CA ALA A 76 3.47 -4.32 -18.23
C ALA A 76 3.21 -3.56 -16.92
N GLU A 77 4.27 -3.22 -16.19
CA GLU A 77 4.18 -2.50 -14.92
C GLU A 77 3.49 -1.15 -15.07
N GLN A 78 4.01 -0.31 -15.97
CA GLN A 78 3.54 1.06 -16.12
C GLN A 78 2.12 1.14 -16.68
N THR A 79 1.79 0.27 -17.65
CA THR A 79 0.42 0.19 -18.20
C THR A 79 -0.57 -0.25 -17.13
N THR A 80 -0.21 -1.24 -16.31
CA THR A 80 -1.08 -1.78 -15.26
C THR A 80 -1.32 -0.76 -14.14
N ARG A 81 -0.27 -0.07 -13.70
CA ARG A 81 -0.40 1.04 -12.73
C ARG A 81 -1.27 2.17 -13.30
N GLY A 82 -1.05 2.54 -14.55
CA GLY A 82 -1.88 3.53 -15.25
C GLY A 82 -3.36 3.15 -15.26
N LEU A 83 -3.67 1.89 -15.58
CA LEU A 83 -5.05 1.38 -15.54
C LEU A 83 -5.67 1.44 -14.13
N LEU A 84 -4.94 1.02 -13.09
CA LEU A 84 -5.43 1.06 -11.71
C LEU A 84 -5.69 2.48 -11.19
N LYS A 85 -4.97 3.47 -11.73
CA LYS A 85 -5.16 4.90 -11.43
C LYS A 85 -6.37 5.46 -12.18
N GLU A 86 -6.46 5.22 -13.48
CA GLU A 86 -7.51 5.75 -14.37
C GLU A 86 -8.90 5.14 -14.08
N PHE A 87 -8.97 3.90 -13.61
CA PHE A 87 -10.22 3.17 -13.42
C PHE A 87 -10.43 2.74 -11.95
N PRO A 88 -10.97 3.61 -11.08
CA PRO A 88 -11.12 3.33 -9.63
C PRO A 88 -11.96 2.09 -9.28
N LYS A 89 -12.84 1.65 -10.18
CA LYS A 89 -13.68 0.44 -9.97
C LYS A 89 -12.90 -0.87 -10.15
N ILE A 90 -11.70 -0.82 -10.71
CA ILE A 90 -10.83 -1.97 -10.84
C ILE A 90 -10.11 -2.21 -9.51
N LYS A 91 -10.31 -3.39 -8.93
CA LYS A 91 -9.74 -3.78 -7.64
C LYS A 91 -8.38 -4.45 -7.80
N ALA A 92 -8.19 -5.19 -8.88
CA ALA A 92 -6.94 -5.84 -9.24
C ALA A 92 -6.88 -6.08 -10.75
N ILE A 93 -5.68 -6.26 -11.28
CA ILE A 93 -5.43 -6.58 -12.68
C ILE A 93 -4.42 -7.71 -12.77
N ASP A 94 -4.75 -8.78 -13.49
CA ASP A 94 -3.73 -9.64 -14.09
C ASP A 94 -3.48 -9.15 -15.50
N PHE A 95 -2.24 -8.84 -15.83
CA PHE A 95 -1.85 -8.28 -17.11
C PHE A 95 -0.75 -9.13 -17.74
N THR A 96 -0.96 -9.56 -18.98
CA THR A 96 0.01 -10.29 -19.77
C THR A 96 0.29 -9.57 -21.08
N ILE A 97 1.56 -9.27 -21.34
CA ILE A 97 2.04 -8.79 -22.64
C ILE A 97 2.81 -9.89 -23.35
N ASN A 98 2.43 -10.17 -24.59
CA ASN A 98 3.02 -11.17 -25.45
C ASN A 98 3.84 -10.50 -26.56
N LYS A 99 5.06 -10.99 -26.77
CA LYS A 99 6.04 -10.54 -27.76
C LYS A 99 6.40 -11.72 -28.67
N PRO A 100 5.60 -11.99 -29.72
CA PRO A 100 5.83 -13.15 -30.59
C PRO A 100 7.06 -12.99 -31.49
N ASN A 101 7.48 -11.76 -31.78
CA ASN A 101 8.63 -11.48 -32.67
C ASN A 101 9.89 -11.10 -31.88
N ALA A 102 10.09 -11.68 -30.68
CA ALA A 102 11.31 -11.46 -29.90
C ALA A 102 12.57 -11.86 -30.71
N PRO A 103 13.69 -11.11 -30.60
CA PRO A 103 14.91 -11.32 -31.40
C PRO A 103 15.72 -12.54 -30.92
N ILE A 104 15.09 -13.71 -30.88
CA ILE A 104 15.67 -14.97 -30.43
C ILE A 104 15.96 -15.84 -31.65
N LYS A 105 17.22 -16.25 -31.82
CA LYS A 105 17.68 -17.08 -32.95
C LYS A 105 17.38 -18.57 -32.77
N LEU A 106 16.23 -18.91 -32.18
CA LEU A 106 15.75 -20.29 -31.94
C LEU A 106 14.26 -20.36 -32.26
N PRO A 107 13.69 -21.54 -32.58
CA PRO A 107 12.25 -21.69 -32.72
C PRO A 107 11.55 -21.50 -31.37
N PHE A 108 10.55 -20.61 -31.31
CA PHE A 108 9.66 -20.44 -30.17
C PHE A 108 8.27 -20.01 -30.66
N GLY A 109 7.24 -20.18 -29.83
CA GLY A 109 5.89 -19.71 -30.14
C GLY A 109 5.69 -18.24 -29.77
N ASN A 110 6.01 -17.89 -28.52
CA ASN A 110 5.87 -16.54 -28.00
C ASN A 110 6.68 -16.37 -26.70
N VAL A 111 7.07 -15.13 -26.39
CA VAL A 111 7.63 -14.72 -25.09
C VAL A 111 6.63 -13.79 -24.42
N ALA A 112 6.34 -13.99 -23.14
CA ALA A 112 5.37 -13.17 -22.43
C ALA A 112 5.84 -12.79 -21.03
N VAL A 113 5.45 -11.59 -20.60
CA VAL A 113 5.54 -11.16 -19.19
C VAL A 113 4.14 -11.07 -18.65
N SER A 114 3.91 -11.68 -17.49
CA SER A 114 2.64 -11.65 -16.77
C SER A 114 2.85 -11.11 -15.37
N ILE A 115 2.03 -10.14 -14.97
CA ILE A 115 2.06 -9.52 -13.65
C ILE A 115 0.65 -9.44 -13.06
N SER A 116 0.58 -9.34 -11.73
CA SER A 116 -0.66 -9.06 -10.99
C SER A 116 -0.45 -7.85 -10.11
N ARG A 117 -1.34 -6.85 -10.21
CA ARG A 117 -1.27 -5.62 -9.41
C ARG A 117 -2.64 -5.27 -8.84
N LYS A 118 -2.62 -4.66 -7.66
CA LYS A 118 -3.80 -4.13 -6.97
C LYS A 118 -3.37 -2.94 -6.11
N TRP A 119 -4.35 -2.16 -5.67
CA TRP A 119 -4.13 -1.27 -4.54
C TRP A 119 -3.97 -2.10 -3.26
N ASN A 120 -2.91 -1.83 -2.51
CA ASN A 120 -2.58 -2.51 -1.26
C ASN A 120 -2.93 -1.63 -0.09
N LYS A 121 -3.56 -2.21 0.94
CA LYS A 121 -3.91 -1.45 2.13
C LYS A 121 -2.71 -1.41 3.09
N ALA A 122 -2.32 -0.24 3.57
CA ALA A 122 -1.26 -0.09 4.54
C ALA A 122 -1.64 0.87 5.67
N TYR A 123 -1.01 0.66 6.81
CA TYR A 123 -1.21 1.45 8.02
C TYR A 123 0.13 2.00 8.47
N LEU A 124 0.24 3.31 8.54
CA LEU A 124 1.45 4.01 8.93
C LEU A 124 1.25 4.62 10.32
N SER A 125 2.24 4.48 11.19
CA SER A 125 2.35 5.27 12.42
C SER A 125 3.28 6.43 12.13
N ILE A 126 2.87 7.65 12.48
CA ILE A 126 3.68 8.86 12.31
C ILE A 126 3.96 9.52 13.66
N GLY A 127 5.16 10.04 13.86
CA GLY A 127 5.58 10.66 15.11
C GLY A 127 6.60 11.78 14.92
N SER A 128 6.53 12.81 15.77
CA SER A 128 7.48 13.93 15.78
C SER A 128 7.67 14.46 17.19
N ASN A 129 8.91 14.80 17.57
CA ASN A 129 9.18 15.47 18.85
C ASN A 129 10.17 16.64 18.80
N ILE A 130 10.58 17.08 17.61
CA ILE A 130 11.45 18.25 17.45
C ILE A 130 10.67 19.37 16.74
N GLY A 131 10.80 20.60 17.24
CA GLY A 131 10.35 21.81 16.52
C GLY A 131 8.84 21.87 16.32
N ASP A 132 8.41 22.24 15.11
CA ASP A 132 7.00 22.27 14.72
C ASP A 132 6.46 20.86 14.45
N LYS A 133 6.19 20.12 15.54
CA LYS A 133 5.80 18.70 15.51
C LYS A 133 4.58 18.47 14.62
N GLU A 134 3.55 19.29 14.77
CA GLU A 134 2.32 19.20 13.97
C GLU A 134 2.58 19.55 12.51
N GLY A 135 3.39 20.58 12.23
CA GLY A 135 3.85 20.92 10.88
C GLY A 135 4.54 19.75 10.18
N TYR A 136 5.44 19.03 10.85
CA TYR A 136 6.10 17.85 10.29
C TYR A 136 5.13 16.69 10.01
N LEU A 137 4.17 16.42 10.91
CA LEU A 137 3.17 15.38 10.68
C LEU A 137 2.26 15.72 9.50
N ASN A 138 1.81 16.98 9.40
CA ASN A 138 0.99 17.45 8.29
C ASN A 138 1.76 17.40 6.96
N GLN A 139 3.03 17.81 6.94
CA GLN A 139 3.89 17.68 5.75
C GLN A 139 4.01 16.23 5.28
N ALA A 140 4.12 15.27 6.20
CA ALA A 140 4.17 13.85 5.86
C ALA A 140 2.87 13.36 5.21
N ILE A 141 1.73 13.81 5.75
CA ILE A 141 0.40 13.49 5.22
C ILE A 141 0.20 14.12 3.84
N ASP A 142 0.57 15.39 3.66
CA ASP A 142 0.48 16.10 2.39
C ASP A 142 1.35 15.42 1.31
N SER A 143 2.56 14.97 1.69
CA SER A 143 3.43 14.20 0.80
C SER A 143 2.81 12.88 0.32
N LEU A 144 1.96 12.25 1.15
CA LEU A 144 1.21 11.05 0.79
C LEU A 144 -0.03 11.37 -0.07
N TYR A 145 -0.65 12.54 0.12
CA TYR A 145 -1.73 13.02 -0.75
C TYR A 145 -1.24 13.36 -2.16
N ASP A 146 -0.05 13.94 -2.26
CA ASP A 146 0.55 14.38 -3.53
C ASP A 146 1.18 13.23 -4.34
N ASP A 147 1.41 12.06 -3.72
CA ASP A 147 1.92 10.89 -4.42
C ASP A 147 0.79 10.13 -5.15
N GLU A 148 0.81 10.15 -6.48
CA GLU A 148 -0.17 9.45 -7.32
C GLU A 148 -0.27 7.93 -7.11
N ASN A 149 0.70 7.34 -6.42
CA ASN A 149 0.73 5.91 -6.07
C ASN A 149 0.22 5.64 -4.66
N CYS A 150 -0.28 6.67 -3.97
CA CYS A 150 -0.88 6.60 -2.66
C CYS A 150 -2.29 7.20 -2.69
N ARG A 151 -3.16 6.70 -1.81
CA ARG A 151 -4.47 7.26 -1.53
C ARG A 151 -4.64 7.25 -0.03
N VAL A 152 -4.66 8.43 0.59
CA VAL A 152 -4.95 8.55 2.02
C VAL A 152 -6.45 8.31 2.22
N LEU A 153 -6.79 7.29 3.00
CA LEU A 153 -8.16 6.91 3.29
C LEU A 153 -8.66 7.53 4.60
N ALA A 154 -7.78 7.60 5.61
CA ALA A 154 -8.10 8.16 6.91
C ALA A 154 -6.82 8.58 7.65
N VAL A 155 -6.97 9.62 8.48
CA VAL A 155 -5.92 10.12 9.40
C VAL A 155 -6.53 10.17 10.79
N SER A 156 -5.84 9.62 11.79
CA SER A 156 -6.29 9.69 13.19
C SER A 156 -6.13 11.12 13.74
N LYS A 157 -6.73 11.39 14.90
CA LYS A 157 -6.29 12.55 15.69
C LYS A 157 -4.85 12.36 16.12
N PHE A 158 -4.14 13.47 16.29
CA PHE A 158 -2.83 13.46 16.93
C PHE A 158 -2.97 13.42 18.45
N ILE A 159 -2.11 12.66 19.10
CA ILE A 159 -2.03 12.53 20.55
C ILE A 159 -0.63 12.86 21.02
N GLU A 160 -0.53 13.54 22.15
CA GLU A 160 0.75 13.81 22.80
C GLU A 160 1.09 12.67 23.75
N THR A 161 2.33 12.18 23.69
CA THR A 161 2.81 11.09 24.54
C THR A 161 4.24 11.35 25.02
N GLU A 162 4.56 10.90 26.23
CA GLU A 162 5.91 10.95 26.75
C GLU A 162 6.89 10.12 25.88
N PRO A 163 8.16 10.53 25.76
CA PRO A 163 9.14 9.78 25.00
C PRO A 163 9.44 8.42 25.65
N TYR A 164 9.70 7.42 24.80
CA TYR A 164 10.14 6.11 25.25
C TYR A 164 11.68 6.05 25.30
N GLY A 165 12.22 5.51 26.41
CA GLY A 165 13.66 5.24 26.56
C GLY A 165 14.36 6.18 27.54
N PRO A 166 15.69 6.04 27.71
CA PRO A 166 16.46 6.71 28.76
C PRO A 166 16.93 8.13 28.38
N VAL A 167 16.64 8.60 27.17
CA VAL A 167 17.10 9.89 26.66
C VAL A 167 16.05 10.95 26.96
N GLU A 168 16.44 11.96 27.75
CA GLU A 168 15.60 13.14 28.03
C GLU A 168 15.37 13.92 26.74
N GLN A 169 14.10 14.13 26.41
CA GLN A 169 13.65 14.78 25.17
C GLN A 169 12.22 15.28 25.34
N ASP A 170 11.77 16.14 24.43
CA ASP A 170 10.39 16.62 24.41
C ASP A 170 9.39 15.48 24.12
N ASN A 171 8.15 15.68 24.55
CA ASN A 171 7.02 14.81 24.24
C ASN A 171 6.85 14.62 22.73
N PHE A 172 6.41 13.43 22.32
CA PHE A 172 6.04 13.16 20.94
C PHE A 172 4.60 13.57 20.66
N LEU A 173 4.37 14.09 19.46
CA LEU A 173 3.06 14.09 18.83
C LEU A 173 3.00 12.86 17.91
N ASN A 174 2.00 12.00 18.09
CA ASN A 174 1.84 10.74 17.35
C ASN A 174 0.46 10.64 16.69
N GLY A 175 0.41 9.95 15.56
CA GLY A 175 -0.81 9.65 14.82
C GLY A 175 -0.68 8.40 13.97
N CYS A 176 -1.77 8.02 13.30
CA CYS A 176 -1.79 6.95 12.31
C CYS A 176 -2.49 7.38 11.03
N VAL A 177 -2.05 6.83 9.91
CA VAL A 177 -2.61 7.06 8.58
C VAL A 177 -2.97 5.71 7.96
N GLU A 178 -4.20 5.57 7.47
CA GLU A 178 -4.63 4.46 6.62
C GLU A 178 -4.49 4.90 5.17
N ILE A 179 -3.77 4.10 4.37
CA ILE A 179 -3.58 4.36 2.94
C ILE A 179 -3.93 3.14 2.09
N GLU A 180 -4.27 3.39 0.83
CA GLU A 180 -4.05 2.44 -0.26
C GLU A 180 -2.79 2.85 -1.04
N THR A 181 -1.98 1.89 -1.49
CA THR A 181 -0.79 2.16 -2.29
C THR A 181 -0.55 1.14 -3.39
N LEU A 182 0.05 1.58 -4.51
CA LEU A 182 0.58 0.71 -5.57
C LEU A 182 2.03 0.28 -5.32
N TYR A 183 2.66 0.74 -4.24
CA TYR A 183 4.00 0.33 -3.85
C TYR A 183 3.99 -1.02 -3.17
N GLU A 184 4.94 -1.90 -3.53
CA GLU A 184 5.31 -3.07 -2.73
C GLU A 184 5.91 -2.64 -1.38
N PRO A 185 5.95 -3.50 -0.34
CA PRO A 185 6.41 -3.11 0.99
C PRO A 185 7.78 -2.39 1.04
N LYS A 186 8.77 -2.84 0.24
CA LYS A 186 10.07 -2.16 0.14
C LYS A 186 10.01 -0.81 -0.54
N GLU A 187 9.17 -0.68 -1.56
CA GLU A 187 8.99 0.58 -2.28
C GLU A 187 8.32 1.59 -1.34
N LEU A 188 7.32 1.15 -0.56
CA LEU A 188 6.70 1.98 0.47
C LEU A 188 7.71 2.38 1.55
N LEU A 189 8.58 1.45 2.00
CA LEU A 189 9.66 1.76 2.93
C LEU A 189 10.61 2.83 2.36
N ALA A 190 10.96 2.75 1.08
CA ALA A 190 11.80 3.75 0.43
C ALA A 190 11.10 5.12 0.36
N THR A 191 9.81 5.13 0.05
CA THR A 191 8.98 6.35 0.02
C THR A 191 8.89 7.01 1.40
N VAL A 192 8.61 6.26 2.46
CA VAL A 192 8.53 6.86 3.82
C VAL A 192 9.90 7.36 4.29
N ASN A 193 10.99 6.65 4.00
CA ASN A 193 12.34 7.12 4.28
C ASN A 193 12.69 8.42 3.54
N ARG A 194 12.20 8.59 2.30
CA ARG A 194 12.36 9.84 1.54
C ARG A 194 11.63 11.00 2.23
N ILE A 195 10.37 10.80 2.64
CA ILE A 195 9.58 11.82 3.34
C ILE A 195 10.27 12.23 4.65
N GLU A 196 10.82 11.28 5.40
CA GLU A 196 11.61 11.58 6.60
C GLU A 196 12.87 12.40 6.31
N ALA A 197 13.57 12.08 5.22
CA ALA A 197 14.76 12.82 4.81
C ALA A 197 14.42 14.27 4.42
N GLU A 198 13.28 14.48 3.75
CA GLU A 198 12.75 15.83 3.41
C GLU A 198 12.37 16.64 4.65
N ALA A 199 11.98 15.96 5.74
CA ALA A 199 11.78 16.55 7.07
C ALA A 199 13.09 16.71 7.87
N ASN A 200 14.26 16.55 7.25
CA ASN A 200 15.59 16.66 7.87
C ASN A 200 15.82 15.68 9.04
N ARG A 201 15.26 14.47 8.99
CA ARG A 201 15.52 13.44 10.01
C ARG A 201 17.01 13.06 10.04
N THR A 202 17.67 13.22 11.19
CA THR A 202 19.02 12.70 11.45
C THR A 202 18.97 11.47 12.36
N ARG A 203 19.92 10.54 12.18
CA ARG A 203 20.01 9.28 12.96
C ARG A 203 21.29 9.23 13.78
N GLU A 204 21.49 10.25 14.63
CA GLU A 204 22.72 10.43 15.41
C GLU A 204 22.74 9.60 16.71
N ILE A 205 21.59 9.50 17.40
CA ILE A 205 21.44 8.83 18.69
C ILE A 205 20.33 7.78 18.59
N HIS A 206 20.60 6.56 19.07
CA HIS A 206 19.57 5.54 19.18
C HIS A 206 18.48 5.97 20.18
N TRP A 207 17.21 6.00 19.76
CA TRP A 207 16.08 6.60 20.49
C TRP A 207 16.19 8.10 20.76
N GLY A 208 17.04 8.78 20.00
CA GLY A 208 17.13 10.23 20.03
C GLY A 208 15.87 10.92 19.48
N PRO A 209 15.79 12.24 19.71
CA PRO A 209 14.71 13.06 19.18
C PRO A 209 14.78 13.11 17.65
N ARG A 210 13.63 13.28 17.00
CA ARG A 210 13.47 13.26 15.55
C ARG A 210 12.38 14.22 15.08
N THR A 211 12.64 14.86 13.96
CA THR A 211 11.69 15.75 13.28
C THR A 211 10.48 14.99 12.74
N LEU A 212 10.70 13.79 12.21
CA LEU A 212 9.65 12.93 11.71
C LEU A 212 10.08 11.46 11.80
N ASP A 213 9.11 10.59 12.06
CA ASP A 213 9.24 9.14 12.11
C ASP A 213 8.00 8.52 11.49
N ILE A 214 8.18 7.63 10.52
CA ILE A 214 7.09 6.94 9.83
C ILE A 214 7.39 5.44 9.84
N ASP A 215 6.59 4.69 10.59
CA ASP A 215 6.68 3.24 10.66
C ASP A 215 5.55 2.58 9.85
N ILE A 216 5.86 1.58 9.05
CA ILE A 216 4.85 0.72 8.41
C ILE A 216 4.38 -0.32 9.45
N VAL A 217 3.16 -0.15 9.95
CA VAL A 217 2.61 -0.93 11.07
C VAL A 217 1.98 -2.23 10.58
N LEU A 218 1.14 -2.14 9.55
CA LEU A 218 0.45 -3.26 8.91
C LEU A 218 0.41 -3.03 7.40
N TYR A 219 0.43 -4.11 6.63
CA TYR A 219 0.33 -4.08 5.17
C TYR A 219 -0.46 -5.30 4.70
N ASN A 220 -1.63 -5.09 4.12
CA ASN A 220 -2.63 -6.13 3.84
C ASN A 220 -2.78 -7.08 5.04
N ASN A 221 -2.61 -8.39 4.79
CA ASN A 221 -2.41 -9.43 5.80
C ASN A 221 -1.00 -10.05 5.66
N ASP A 222 -0.07 -9.29 5.06
CA ASP A 222 1.24 -9.79 4.67
C ASP A 222 2.15 -9.89 5.91
N ILE A 223 3.00 -10.92 5.92
CA ILE A 223 4.07 -11.07 6.91
C ILE A 223 5.39 -10.92 6.16
N VAL A 224 6.06 -9.80 6.35
CA VAL A 224 7.35 -9.47 5.74
C VAL A 224 8.44 -9.68 6.78
N ASN A 225 9.45 -10.47 6.44
CA ASN A 225 10.60 -10.74 7.28
C ASN A 225 11.89 -10.52 6.47
N GLU A 226 12.33 -9.28 6.40
CA GLU A 226 13.53 -8.86 5.70
C GLU A 226 14.47 -8.11 6.64
N LYS A 227 15.73 -7.96 6.23
CA LYS A 227 16.79 -7.41 7.08
C LYS A 227 16.46 -6.00 7.61
N ASP A 228 15.78 -5.22 6.79
CA ASP A 228 15.46 -3.81 6.99
C ASP A 228 13.96 -3.53 7.07
N LEU A 229 13.10 -4.55 6.97
CA LEU A 229 11.65 -4.40 7.00
C LEU A 229 10.97 -5.61 7.66
N LEU A 230 10.25 -5.35 8.75
CA LEU A 230 9.44 -6.33 9.44
C LEU A 230 7.99 -5.85 9.48
N ILE A 231 7.08 -6.60 8.85
CA ILE A 231 5.64 -6.33 8.86
C ILE A 231 4.91 -7.58 9.34
N PRO A 232 3.95 -7.49 10.27
CA PRO A 232 3.59 -6.31 11.06
C PRO A 232 4.76 -5.75 11.85
N HIS A 233 4.76 -4.45 12.16
CA HIS A 233 5.81 -3.85 12.97
C HIS A 233 5.93 -4.59 14.32
N VAL A 234 7.12 -5.08 14.62
CA VAL A 234 7.38 -6.05 15.70
C VAL A 234 6.84 -5.66 17.07
N GLU A 235 6.80 -4.36 17.37
CA GLU A 235 6.34 -3.83 18.66
C GLU A 235 5.00 -3.10 18.59
N MET A 236 4.27 -3.14 17.47
CA MET A 236 3.02 -2.37 17.35
C MET A 236 2.02 -2.71 18.46
N HIS A 237 1.95 -3.98 18.85
CA HIS A 237 1.03 -4.50 19.86
C HIS A 237 1.39 -4.11 21.30
N LYS A 238 2.57 -3.49 21.51
CA LYS A 238 3.07 -3.06 22.83
C LYS A 238 2.99 -1.55 23.03
N ARG A 239 2.60 -0.78 22.00
CA ARG A 239 2.73 0.68 21.97
C ARG A 239 1.36 1.35 21.97
N LEU A 240 1.00 2.00 23.09
CA LEU A 240 -0.24 2.77 23.21
C LEU A 240 -0.34 3.88 22.16
N PHE A 241 0.76 4.60 21.95
CA PHE A 241 0.84 5.68 20.97
C PHE A 241 0.65 5.23 19.51
N VAL A 242 0.67 3.91 19.24
CA VAL A 242 0.31 3.32 17.95
C VAL A 242 -1.14 2.83 17.99
N LEU A 243 -1.51 2.03 18.99
CA LEU A 243 -2.82 1.36 19.03
C LEU A 243 -3.99 2.31 19.27
N GLU A 244 -3.82 3.36 20.09
CA GLU A 244 -4.86 4.36 20.34
C GLU A 244 -5.26 5.14 19.07
N PRO A 245 -4.34 5.77 18.32
CA PRO A 245 -4.68 6.42 17.07
C PRO A 245 -5.15 5.42 16.01
N LEU A 246 -4.51 4.25 15.90
CA LEU A 246 -4.91 3.24 14.92
C LEU A 246 -6.34 2.72 15.16
N LYS A 247 -6.79 2.60 16.42
CA LYS A 247 -8.17 2.21 16.75
C LYS A 247 -9.21 3.21 16.22
N GLN A 248 -8.86 4.50 16.10
CA GLN A 248 -9.79 5.51 15.60
C GLN A 248 -10.13 5.30 14.12
N ILE A 249 -9.18 4.81 13.34
CA ILE A 249 -9.30 4.67 11.89
C ILE A 249 -9.53 3.23 11.43
N ALA A 250 -9.02 2.25 12.19
CA ALA A 250 -9.05 0.83 11.82
C ALA A 250 -9.20 -0.11 13.03
N PRO A 251 -10.29 0.00 13.82
CA PRO A 251 -10.49 -0.77 15.04
C PRO A 251 -10.54 -2.29 14.81
N TYR A 252 -10.89 -2.72 13.58
CA TYR A 252 -11.05 -4.11 13.18
C TYR A 252 -9.91 -4.65 12.31
N ALA A 253 -8.87 -3.85 12.01
CA ALA A 253 -7.70 -4.37 11.33
C ALA A 253 -7.07 -5.49 12.19
N VAL A 254 -6.72 -6.60 11.54
CA VAL A 254 -6.26 -7.80 12.22
C VAL A 254 -4.74 -7.89 12.11
N HIS A 255 -4.08 -8.11 13.23
CA HIS A 255 -2.67 -8.46 13.24
C HIS A 255 -2.49 -9.91 12.74
N PRO A 256 -1.84 -10.16 11.58
CA PRO A 256 -1.81 -11.49 10.95
C PRO A 256 -1.10 -12.57 11.77
N ILE A 257 -0.15 -12.20 12.64
CA ILE A 257 0.52 -13.15 13.56
C ILE A 257 -0.30 -13.41 14.83
N LEU A 258 -0.74 -12.35 15.53
CA LEU A 258 -1.45 -12.49 16.80
C LEU A 258 -2.92 -12.90 16.63
N ASN A 259 -3.48 -12.77 15.41
CA ASN A 259 -4.90 -12.98 15.10
C ASN A 259 -5.85 -12.18 16.02
N LYS A 260 -5.44 -10.95 16.34
CA LYS A 260 -6.20 -10.01 17.18
C LYS A 260 -6.48 -8.74 16.40
N THR A 261 -7.64 -8.15 16.63
CA THR A 261 -7.95 -6.82 16.11
C THR A 261 -7.15 -5.76 16.85
N VAL A 262 -6.98 -4.59 16.24
CA VAL A 262 -6.40 -3.40 16.91
C VAL A 262 -7.13 -3.11 18.23
N SER A 263 -8.46 -3.21 18.24
CA SER A 263 -9.25 -3.01 19.46
C SER A 263 -8.92 -4.03 20.56
N GLN A 264 -8.79 -5.31 20.22
CA GLN A 264 -8.40 -6.35 21.17
C GLN A 264 -6.98 -6.14 21.71
N MET A 265 -6.03 -5.79 20.84
CA MET A 265 -4.65 -5.50 21.26
C MET A 265 -4.60 -4.30 22.21
N LEU A 266 -5.39 -3.25 21.97
CA LEU A 266 -5.45 -2.09 22.85
C LEU A 266 -6.05 -2.44 24.22
N GLU A 267 -7.14 -3.21 24.25
CA GLU A 267 -7.79 -3.65 25.49
C GLU A 267 -6.87 -4.52 26.37
N GLU A 268 -6.00 -5.32 25.76
CA GLU A 268 -5.01 -6.13 26.47
C GLU A 268 -3.86 -5.30 27.04
N LEU A 269 -3.50 -4.19 26.38
CA LEU A 269 -2.47 -3.27 26.84
C LEU A 269 -2.97 -2.35 27.98
N GLN A 270 -4.29 -2.15 28.07
CA GLN A 270 -4.98 -1.40 29.14
C GLN A 270 -5.95 -2.28 29.95
N PRO A 271 -5.46 -3.30 30.69
CA PRO A 271 -6.34 -4.21 31.41
C PRO A 271 -7.19 -3.52 32.49
N ASP A 272 -6.74 -2.36 33.01
CA ASP A 272 -7.45 -1.59 34.04
C ASP A 272 -8.67 -0.82 33.52
N ASN A 273 -8.87 -0.73 32.20
CA ASN A 273 -10.10 -0.23 31.58
C ASN A 273 -11.19 -1.32 31.46
N LYS A 274 -10.97 -2.51 32.03
CA LYS A 274 -12.00 -3.56 32.09
C LYS A 274 -13.09 -3.18 33.10
N CYS A 275 -14.17 -2.62 32.54
CA CYS A 275 -15.52 -2.70 33.07
C CYS A 275 -15.85 -1.85 34.33
N ALA A 276 -16.18 -0.58 34.12
CA ALA A 276 -17.02 0.19 35.06
C ALA A 276 -18.53 -0.14 34.94
N GLY A 277 -18.91 -1.23 34.24
CA GLY A 277 -20.28 -1.43 33.75
C GLY A 277 -20.93 -2.80 33.95
N CYS A 278 -20.26 -3.78 34.56
CA CYS A 278 -20.90 -5.06 34.90
C CYS A 278 -20.82 -5.29 36.41
N GLY A 279 -21.93 -4.98 37.10
CA GLY A 279 -22.16 -5.38 38.49
C GLY A 279 -22.27 -6.89 38.63
N GLY A 280 -21.15 -7.62 38.59
CA GLY A 280 -21.16 -9.07 38.77
C GLY A 280 -19.83 -9.82 38.84
N CYS A 281 -18.69 -9.25 38.45
CA CYS A 281 -17.42 -10.00 38.56
C CYS A 281 -16.78 -9.82 39.95
N SER A 282 -17.26 -10.59 40.92
CA SER A 282 -16.55 -10.79 42.18
C SER A 282 -15.21 -11.46 41.91
N MET A 283 -14.13 -10.77 42.28
CA MET A 283 -12.81 -11.35 42.46
C MET A 283 -12.91 -12.61 43.31
N LYS A 284 -12.64 -13.77 42.71
CA LYS A 284 -12.14 -14.91 43.50
C LYS A 284 -10.63 -14.78 43.57
N GLN A 285 -10.19 -14.26 44.70
CA GLN A 285 -8.83 -14.46 45.21
C GLN A 285 -8.53 -15.97 45.14
N MET A 286 -7.53 -16.35 44.36
CA MET A 286 -6.87 -17.64 44.55
C MET A 286 -5.78 -17.44 45.60
N SER A 287 -6.12 -17.81 46.82
CA SER A 287 -5.20 -18.19 47.87
C SER A 287 -4.70 -19.62 47.62
N GLU A 288 -3.41 -19.82 47.83
CA GLU A 288 -2.74 -21.04 48.34
C GLU A 288 -2.89 -22.36 47.56
N GLN A 289 -1.84 -22.77 46.83
CA GLN A 289 -0.86 -23.81 47.22
C GLN A 289 0.12 -24.10 46.07
#